data_AF-A0AAW5YSF2-F1
#
_entry.id   AF-A0AAW5YSF2-F1
#
_cell.length_a   1.000
_cell.length_b   1.000
_cell.length_c   1.000
_cell.angle_alpha   90.00
_cell.angle_beta   90.00
_cell.angle_gamma   90.00
#
_symmetry.space_group_name_H-M   'P 1'
#
loop_
_entity.id
_entity.type
_entity.pdbx_description
1 polymer ?
#
loop_
_entity_poly.entity_id
_entity_poly.type
_entity_poly.pdbx_seq_one_letter_code
_entity_poly.pdbx_strand_id
1 'polypeptide(L)'
;MSKSDWVQSKTSKIIFWFVSVSYVFINGLIYGLWYIEGLYSMKDNQGIKVIQDYLKTIAQTNLSVSLAIVALLIGITALNYKTITEVIHNKKEFLGNIIALITFVLLNFMLLTLSYSILFAGNIIPQMAIMILTCSSFIFLIRNVIKLIEVTLGKVKKNK
;
A
#
# COMPACT_ATOMS: atom_id res chain seq x y z
N MET A 1 -9.53 -4.38 30.88
CA MET A 1 -9.69 -3.78 29.53
C MET A 1 -11.02 -3.04 29.55
N SER A 2 -11.02 -1.70 29.48
CA SER A 2 -12.22 -0.91 29.75
C SER A 2 -13.16 -0.85 28.53
N LYS A 3 -14.45 -0.57 28.74
CA LYS A 3 -15.43 -0.41 27.65
C LYS A 3 -15.03 0.70 26.64
N SER A 4 -14.29 1.73 27.06
CA SER A 4 -13.83 2.79 26.15
C SER A 4 -12.72 2.33 25.21
N ASP A 5 -11.79 1.49 25.68
CA ASP A 5 -10.70 0.94 24.86
C ASP A 5 -11.25 0.04 23.73
N TRP A 6 -12.34 -0.68 24.01
CA TRP A 6 -12.98 -1.57 23.04
C TRP A 6 -13.71 -0.81 21.92
N VAL A 7 -14.44 0.26 22.27
CA VAL A 7 -15.16 1.12 21.33
C VAL A 7 -14.19 1.89 20.43
N GLN A 8 -13.09 2.41 20.98
CA GLN A 8 -12.05 3.10 20.22
C GLN A 8 -11.36 2.15 19.21
N SER A 9 -11.13 0.88 19.60
CA SER A 9 -10.59 -0.15 18.70
C SER A 9 -11.54 -0.51 17.55
N LYS A 10 -12.86 -0.52 17.80
CA LYS A 10 -13.86 -0.91 16.80
C LYS A 10 -14.09 0.21 15.79
N THR A 11 -14.22 1.45 16.25
CA THR A 11 -14.37 2.64 15.40
C THR A 11 -13.13 2.86 14.52
N SER A 12 -11.92 2.71 15.07
CA SER A 12 -10.67 2.80 14.29
C SER A 12 -10.60 1.76 13.15
N LYS A 13 -11.01 0.51 13.42
CA LYS A 13 -11.07 -0.53 12.39
C LYS A 13 -12.10 -0.24 11.31
N ILE A 14 -13.28 0.27 11.68
CA ILE A 14 -14.33 0.63 10.72
C ILE A 14 -13.85 1.76 9.80
N ILE A 15 -13.25 2.81 10.38
CA ILE A 15 -12.70 3.94 9.61
C ILE A 15 -11.60 3.45 8.67
N PHE A 16 -10.67 2.61 9.15
CA PHE A 16 -9.60 2.05 8.32
C PHE A 16 -10.15 1.31 7.09
N TRP A 17 -11.12 0.41 7.29
CA TRP A 17 -11.70 -0.35 6.20
C TRP A 17 -12.54 0.51 5.26
N PHE A 18 -13.29 1.48 5.79
CA PHE A 18 -14.05 2.43 4.97
C PHE A 18 -13.13 3.25 4.05
N VAL A 19 -12.05 3.82 4.60
CA VAL A 19 -11.04 4.56 3.83
C VAL A 19 -10.35 3.65 2.81
N SER A 20 -10.01 2.42 3.20
CA SER A 20 -9.37 1.44 2.32
C SER A 20 -10.24 1.04 1.13
N VAL A 21 -11.52 0.76 1.36
CA VAL A 21 -12.48 0.43 0.29
C VAL A 21 -12.72 1.65 -0.61
N SER A 22 -12.86 2.83 -0.02
CA SER A 22 -13.01 4.08 -0.79
C SER A 22 -11.81 4.34 -1.69
N TYR A 23 -10.59 4.09 -1.19
CA TYR A 23 -9.36 4.22 -1.96
C TYR A 23 -9.33 3.29 -3.18
N VAL A 24 -9.69 2.02 -3.01
CA VAL A 24 -9.78 1.06 -4.14
C VAL A 24 -10.87 1.50 -5.12
N PHE A 25 -12.03 1.94 -4.61
CA PHE A 25 -13.15 2.36 -5.44
C PHE A 25 -12.82 3.59 -6.29
N ILE A 26 -12.20 4.62 -5.70
CA ILE A 26 -11.76 5.84 -6.42
C ILE A 26 -10.78 5.48 -7.54
N ASN A 27 -9.81 4.58 -7.27
CA ASN A 27 -8.90 4.10 -8.30
C ASN A 27 -9.62 3.30 -9.39
N GLY A 28 -10.71 2.59 -9.07
CA GLY A 28 -11.56 1.94 -10.07
C GLY A 28 -12.33 2.93 -10.95
N LEU A 29 -12.86 4.01 -10.37
CA LEU A 29 -13.64 5.02 -11.09
C LEU A 29 -12.84 5.74 -12.18
N ILE A 30 -11.53 5.91 -11.99
CA ILE A 30 -10.70 6.63 -12.98
C ILE A 30 -10.71 5.95 -14.35
N TYR A 31 -10.79 4.61 -14.38
CA TYR A 31 -10.89 3.84 -15.61
C TYR A 31 -12.21 4.08 -16.35
N GLY A 32 -13.31 4.25 -15.61
CA GLY A 32 -14.60 4.61 -16.19
C GLY A 32 -14.59 6.01 -16.80
N LEU A 33 -13.96 6.97 -16.12
CA LEU A 33 -13.77 8.32 -16.66
C LEU A 33 -12.93 8.29 -17.93
N TRP A 34 -11.82 7.57 -17.94
CA TRP A 34 -10.96 7.45 -19.12
C TRP A 34 -11.65 6.79 -20.31
N TYR A 35 -12.55 5.84 -20.05
CA TYR A 35 -13.38 5.25 -21.09
C TYR A 35 -14.35 6.27 -21.70
N ILE A 36 -15.04 7.06 -20.86
CA ILE A 36 -15.97 8.11 -21.29
C ILE A 36 -15.25 9.21 -22.08
N GLU A 37 -14.06 9.61 -21.65
CA GLU A 37 -13.22 10.61 -22.33
C GLU A 37 -12.57 10.07 -23.62
N GLY A 38 -12.75 8.79 -23.94
CA GLY A 38 -12.21 8.17 -25.14
C GLY A 38 -10.68 8.02 -25.12
N LEU A 39 -10.04 8.03 -23.95
CA LEU A 39 -8.59 7.88 -23.81
C LEU A 39 -8.06 6.53 -24.33
N TYR A 40 -8.93 5.52 -24.36
CA TYR A 40 -8.65 4.20 -24.96
C TYR A 40 -8.84 4.16 -26.48
N SER A 41 -9.24 5.26 -27.11
CA SER A 41 -9.32 5.37 -28.57
C SER A 41 -7.90 5.38 -29.15
N MET A 42 -7.52 4.30 -29.85
CA MET A 42 -6.20 4.16 -30.48
C MET A 42 -5.96 5.11 -31.67
N LYS A 43 -6.87 6.04 -31.97
CA LYS A 43 -6.77 6.92 -33.14
C LYS A 43 -5.51 7.79 -33.13
N ASP A 44 -5.16 8.37 -31.99
CA ASP A 44 -4.07 9.37 -31.94
C ASP A 44 -2.95 9.05 -30.94
N ASN A 45 -3.01 7.89 -30.24
CA ASN A 45 -2.09 7.44 -29.18
C ASN A 45 -1.84 8.44 -28.01
N GLN A 46 -2.36 9.66 -28.07
CA GLN A 46 -2.23 10.68 -27.02
C GLN A 46 -2.94 10.24 -25.74
N GLY A 47 -4.15 9.68 -25.84
CA GLY A 47 -4.87 9.16 -24.68
C GLY A 47 -4.13 8.01 -23.98
N ILE A 48 -3.50 7.13 -24.77
CA ILE A 48 -2.66 6.06 -24.23
C ILE A 48 -1.45 6.63 -23.48
N LYS A 49 -0.80 7.69 -23.97
CA LYS A 49 0.31 8.35 -23.26
C LYS A 49 -0.12 8.92 -21.91
N VAL A 50 -1.29 9.55 -21.84
CA VAL A 50 -1.85 10.07 -20.57
C VAL A 50 -2.01 8.93 -19.56
N ILE A 51 -2.57 7.80 -19.99
CA ILE A 51 -2.72 6.61 -19.15
C ILE A 51 -1.34 6.09 -18.69
N GLN A 52 -0.38 5.97 -19.61
CA GLN A 52 0.98 5.53 -19.27
C GLN A 52 1.63 6.43 -18.22
N ASP A 53 1.57 7.74 -18.40
CA ASP A 53 2.20 8.69 -17.49
C ASP A 53 1.54 8.71 -16.12
N TYR A 54 0.21 8.52 -16.06
CA TYR A 54 -0.49 8.31 -14.80
C TYR A 54 -0.02 7.04 -14.08
N LEU A 55 0.03 5.90 -14.77
CA LEU A 55 0.42 4.62 -14.16
C LEU A 55 1.89 4.64 -13.69
N LYS A 56 2.79 5.27 -14.46
CA LYS A 56 4.18 5.51 -14.04
C LYS A 56 4.22 6.35 -12.78
N THR A 57 3.48 7.46 -12.75
CA THR A 57 3.45 8.39 -11.62
C THR A 57 3.02 7.68 -10.35
N ILE A 58 1.91 6.91 -10.41
CA ILE A 58 1.44 6.14 -9.25
C ILE A 58 2.50 5.13 -8.79
N ALA A 59 3.05 4.34 -9.71
CA ALA A 59 4.04 3.34 -9.36
C ALA A 59 5.28 3.97 -8.71
N GLN A 60 5.77 5.08 -9.27
CA GLN A 60 6.90 5.83 -8.72
C GLN A 60 6.60 6.41 -7.35
N THR A 61 5.44 7.06 -7.15
CA THR A 61 5.02 7.57 -5.84
C THR A 61 4.96 6.46 -4.80
N ASN A 62 4.37 5.32 -5.15
CA ASN A 62 4.25 4.17 -4.26
C ASN A 62 5.63 3.57 -3.90
N LEU A 63 6.57 3.52 -4.86
CA LEU A 63 7.95 3.11 -4.59
C LEU A 63 8.65 4.11 -3.65
N SER A 64 8.43 5.42 -3.81
CA SER A 64 8.95 6.43 -2.86
C SER A 64 8.37 6.26 -1.46
N VAL A 65 7.07 5.99 -1.32
CA VAL A 65 6.44 5.69 -0.03
C VAL A 65 7.05 4.43 0.61
N SER A 66 7.37 3.42 -0.21
CA SER A 66 8.03 2.19 0.28
C SER A 66 9.37 2.48 0.94
N LEU A 67 10.16 3.44 0.42
CA LEU A 67 11.42 3.86 1.03
C LEU A 67 11.21 4.51 2.41
N ALA A 68 10.17 5.33 2.56
CA ALA A 68 9.82 5.90 3.87
C ALA A 68 9.44 4.80 4.89
N ILE A 69 8.72 3.76 4.45
CA ILE A 69 8.37 2.61 5.30
C ILE A 69 9.63 1.80 5.66
N VAL A 70 10.58 1.61 4.75
CA VAL A 70 11.88 0.98 5.05
C VAL A 70 12.62 1.74 6.14
N ALA A 71 12.70 3.07 6.03
CA ALA A 71 13.35 3.90 7.04
C ALA A 71 12.69 3.74 8.42
N LEU A 72 11.35 3.66 8.46
CA LEU A 72 10.60 3.37 9.69
C LEU A 72 10.93 1.99 10.27
N LEU A 73 11.02 0.94 9.44
CA LEU A 73 11.38 -0.41 9.90
C LEU A 73 12.81 -0.47 10.47
N ILE A 74 13.76 0.24 9.85
CA ILE A 74 15.13 0.37 10.37
C ILE A 74 15.11 1.11 11.71
N GLY A 75 14.37 2.20 11.83
CA GLY A 75 14.21 2.95 13.09
C GLY A 75 13.63 2.10 14.22
N ILE A 76 12.59 1.31 13.93
CA ILE A 76 12.00 0.36 14.89
C ILE A 76 13.03 -0.71 15.30
N THR A 77 13.84 -1.19 14.36
CA THR A 77 14.91 -2.17 14.67
C THR A 77 15.96 -1.55 15.59
N ALA A 78 16.40 -0.32 15.31
CA ALA A 78 17.37 0.40 16.14
C ALA A 78 16.84 0.68 17.56
N LEU A 79 15.59 1.12 17.69
CA LEU A 79 14.95 1.36 19.00
C LEU A 79 14.83 0.08 19.83
N ASN A 80 14.60 -1.04 19.18
CA ASN A 80 14.53 -2.33 19.86
C ASN A 80 15.90 -3.00 20.03
N TYR A 81 17.01 -2.47 19.52
CA TYR A 81 18.33 -3.14 19.56
C TYR A 81 18.81 -3.49 20.98
N LYS A 82 18.50 -2.66 22.00
CA LYS A 82 18.75 -2.98 23.42
C LYS A 82 17.83 -4.08 23.99
N THR A 83 16.70 -4.35 23.35
CA THR A 83 15.69 -5.36 23.76
C THR A 83 15.71 -6.60 22.85
N ILE A 84 16.37 -6.52 21.69
CA ILE A 84 16.50 -7.56 20.67
C ILE A 84 17.39 -8.70 21.16
N THR A 85 18.34 -8.44 22.06
CA THR A 85 19.09 -9.50 22.75
C THR A 85 18.20 -10.38 23.64
N GLU A 86 16.97 -9.97 23.98
CA GLU A 86 16.08 -10.77 24.83
C GLU A 86 14.71 -11.15 24.24
N VAL A 87 14.20 -10.60 23.12
CA VAL A 87 12.76 -10.77 22.84
C VAL A 87 12.40 -11.03 21.36
N ILE A 88 12.32 -12.33 21.03
CA ILE A 88 11.74 -12.95 19.81
C ILE A 88 10.24 -12.61 19.60
N HIS A 89 9.60 -11.91 20.53
CA HIS A 89 8.13 -11.77 20.58
C HIS A 89 7.49 -10.90 19.49
N ASN A 90 8.26 -10.08 18.74
CA ASN A 90 7.75 -9.26 17.61
C ASN A 90 8.19 -9.79 16.24
N LYS A 91 8.85 -10.96 16.19
CA LYS A 91 9.45 -11.51 14.97
C LYS A 91 8.40 -11.72 13.88
N LYS A 92 7.20 -12.15 14.25
CA LYS A 92 6.10 -12.44 13.31
C LYS A 92 5.57 -11.17 12.64
N GLU A 93 5.37 -10.11 13.41
CA GLU A 93 4.88 -8.81 12.95
C GLU A 93 5.94 -8.11 12.09
N PHE A 94 7.22 -8.25 12.46
CA PHE A 94 8.33 -7.72 11.67
C PHE A 94 8.47 -8.45 10.33
N LEU A 95 8.49 -9.79 10.32
CA LEU A 95 8.51 -10.58 9.08
C LEU A 95 7.27 -10.33 8.22
N GLY A 96 6.08 -10.19 8.83
CA GLY A 96 4.86 -9.83 8.12
C GLY A 96 4.95 -8.49 7.41
N ASN A 97 5.59 -7.49 8.03
CA ASN A 97 5.87 -6.21 7.37
C ASN A 97 6.86 -6.33 6.21
N ILE A 98 7.93 -7.11 6.36
CA ILE A 98 8.89 -7.36 5.28
C ILE A 98 8.19 -8.00 4.09
N ILE A 99 7.38 -9.05 4.31
CA ILE A 99 6.64 -9.72 3.23
C ILE A 99 5.68 -8.74 2.56
N ALA A 100 4.88 -8.00 3.35
CA ALA A 100 3.95 -7.02 2.82
C ALA A 100 4.65 -5.94 1.98
N LEU A 101 5.81 -5.47 2.43
CA LEU A 101 6.62 -4.46 1.75
C LEU A 101 7.18 -5.02 0.44
N ILE A 102 7.76 -6.22 0.45
CA ILE A 102 8.27 -6.87 -0.76
C ILE A 102 7.15 -7.07 -1.78
N THR A 103 5.99 -7.58 -1.36
CA THR A 103 4.83 -7.74 -2.24
C THR A 103 4.39 -6.41 -2.85
N PHE A 104 4.29 -5.35 -2.04
CA PHE A 104 3.92 -4.02 -2.52
C PHE A 104 4.95 -3.45 -3.51
N VAL A 105 6.25 -3.57 -3.22
CA VAL A 105 7.33 -3.14 -4.11
C VAL A 105 7.30 -3.91 -5.43
N LEU A 106 7.15 -5.23 -5.39
CA LEU A 106 7.09 -6.07 -6.59
C LEU A 106 5.90 -5.72 -7.48
N LEU A 107 4.71 -5.51 -6.90
CA LEU A 107 3.52 -5.11 -7.66
C LEU A 107 3.69 -3.73 -8.30
N ASN A 108 4.28 -2.76 -7.59
CA ASN A 108 4.56 -1.45 -8.16
C ASN A 108 5.67 -1.48 -9.22
N PHE A 109 6.67 -2.32 -9.06
CA PHE A 109 7.68 -2.52 -10.09
C PHE A 109 7.07 -3.14 -11.35
N MET A 110 6.22 -4.15 -11.19
CA MET A 110 5.47 -4.75 -12.29
C MET A 110 4.56 -3.73 -12.98
N LEU A 111 3.82 -2.92 -12.21
CA LEU A 111 3.01 -1.83 -12.74
C LEU A 111 3.85 -0.81 -13.54
N LEU A 112 5.00 -0.40 -12.99
CA LEU A 112 5.92 0.52 -13.66
C LEU A 112 6.44 -0.07 -14.96
N THR A 113 6.92 -1.31 -14.96
CA THR A 113 7.40 -1.97 -16.18
C THR A 113 6.30 -2.10 -17.23
N LEU A 114 5.11 -2.55 -16.83
CA LEU A 114 3.97 -2.72 -17.74
C LEU A 114 3.46 -1.38 -18.27
N SER A 115 3.56 -0.29 -17.50
CA SER A 115 3.13 1.05 -17.94
C SER A 115 3.87 1.57 -19.17
N TYR A 116 5.05 1.05 -19.52
CA TYR A 116 5.74 1.40 -20.77
C TYR A 116 5.14 0.69 -21.99
N SER A 117 4.36 -0.37 -21.81
CA SER A 117 3.74 -1.12 -22.90
C SER A 117 2.44 -0.47 -23.36
N ILE A 118 2.35 -0.19 -24.67
CA ILE A 118 1.13 0.29 -25.32
C ILE A 118 0.01 -0.75 -25.23
N LEU A 119 0.33 -2.04 -25.35
CA LEU A 119 -0.64 -3.13 -25.26
C LEU A 119 -1.29 -3.18 -23.87
N PHE A 120 -0.49 -2.94 -22.83
CA PHE A 120 -1.00 -2.87 -21.47
C PHE A 120 -1.82 -1.60 -21.26
N ALA A 121 -1.29 -0.44 -21.63
CA ALA A 121 -1.95 0.86 -21.47
C ALA A 121 -3.21 1.04 -22.34
N GLY A 122 -3.34 0.27 -23.43
CA GLY A 122 -4.53 0.21 -24.27
C GLY A 122 -5.62 -0.74 -23.80
N ASN A 123 -5.41 -1.51 -22.73
CA ASN A 123 -6.38 -2.50 -22.26
C ASN A 123 -6.80 -2.27 -20.81
N ILE A 124 -8.08 -1.94 -20.63
CA ILE A 124 -8.68 -1.58 -19.33
C ILE A 124 -8.61 -2.72 -18.32
N ILE A 125 -8.93 -3.95 -18.74
CA ILE A 125 -9.06 -5.11 -17.86
C ILE A 125 -7.75 -5.44 -17.11
N PRO A 126 -6.60 -5.65 -17.79
CA PRO A 126 -5.35 -5.95 -17.10
C PRO A 126 -4.87 -4.78 -16.25
N GLN A 127 -5.16 -3.52 -16.64
CA GLN A 127 -4.84 -2.36 -15.81
C GLN A 127 -5.63 -2.37 -14.51
N MET A 128 -6.96 -2.52 -14.59
CA MET A 128 -7.80 -2.59 -13.39
C MET A 128 -7.37 -3.71 -12.45
N ALA A 129 -7.06 -4.89 -13.01
CA ALA A 129 -6.61 -6.04 -12.21
C ALA A 129 -5.32 -5.74 -11.44
N ILE A 130 -4.27 -5.24 -12.11
CA ILE A 130 -3.02 -4.93 -11.42
C ILE A 130 -3.17 -3.76 -10.45
N MET A 131 -4.08 -2.82 -10.74
CA MET A 131 -4.29 -1.66 -9.90
C MET A 131 -5.01 -2.04 -8.60
N ILE A 132 -6.01 -2.91 -8.67
CA ILE A 132 -6.67 -3.51 -7.50
C ILE A 132 -5.66 -4.30 -6.66
N LEU A 133 -4.80 -5.11 -7.28
CA LEU A 133 -3.76 -5.86 -6.57
C LEU A 133 -2.77 -4.94 -5.85
N THR A 134 -2.31 -3.89 -6.54
CA THR A 134 -1.41 -2.88 -5.97
C THR A 134 -2.08 -2.14 -4.80
N CYS A 135 -3.33 -1.71 -4.95
CA CYS A 135 -4.08 -1.06 -3.87
C CYS A 135 -4.28 -2.00 -2.67
N SER A 136 -4.62 -3.26 -2.93
CA SER A 136 -4.82 -4.27 -1.88
C SER A 136 -3.53 -4.56 -1.12
N SER A 137 -2.40 -4.66 -1.82
CA SER A 137 -1.09 -4.84 -1.19
C SER A 137 -0.66 -3.60 -0.38
N PHE A 138 -1.00 -2.39 -0.83
CA PHE A 138 -0.78 -1.18 -0.03
C PHE A 138 -1.58 -1.20 1.28
N ILE A 139 -2.88 -1.50 1.20
CA ILE A 139 -3.75 -1.62 2.39
C ILE A 139 -3.20 -2.69 3.35
N PHE A 140 -2.76 -3.83 2.81
CA PHE A 140 -2.14 -4.88 3.60
C PHE A 140 -0.84 -4.40 4.27
N LEU A 141 0.01 -3.66 3.56
CA LEU A 141 1.24 -3.07 4.11
C LEU A 141 0.92 -2.09 5.23
N ILE A 142 0.06 -1.10 5.01
CA ILE A 142 -0.31 -0.12 6.03
C ILE A 142 -0.88 -0.80 7.28
N ARG A 143 -1.74 -1.82 7.11
CA ARG A 143 -2.27 -2.59 8.24
C ARG A 143 -1.17 -3.28 9.06
N ASN A 144 -0.16 -3.84 8.41
CA ASN A 144 0.96 -4.48 9.09
C ASN A 144 1.86 -3.44 9.78
N VAL A 145 2.06 -2.27 9.17
CA VAL A 145 2.85 -1.18 9.76
C VAL A 145 2.17 -0.67 11.02
N ILE A 146 0.85 -0.43 10.98
CA ILE A 146 0.05 -0.02 12.15
C ILE A 146 0.21 -1.03 13.29
N LYS A 147 0.04 -2.33 13.02
CA LYS A 147 0.21 -3.37 14.04
C LYS A 147 1.61 -3.38 14.65
N LEU A 148 2.65 -3.20 13.84
CA LEU A 148 4.02 -3.17 14.33
C LEU A 148 4.27 -1.95 15.23
N ILE A 149 3.72 -0.79 14.87
CA ILE A 149 3.78 0.42 15.70
C ILE A 149 3.03 0.19 17.02
N GLU A 150 1.81 -0.36 16.98
CA GLU A 150 1.02 -0.66 18.19
C GLU A 150 1.77 -1.58 19.16
N VAL A 151 2.36 -2.67 18.64
CA VAL A 151 3.12 -3.62 19.46
C VAL A 151 4.40 -2.98 20.00
N THR A 152 5.09 -2.14 19.21
CA THR A 152 6.32 -1.47 19.62
C THR A 152 6.04 -0.42 20.70
N LEU A 153 5.05 0.46 20.52
CA LEU A 153 4.66 1.48 21.50
C LEU A 153 4.02 0.89 22.76
N GLY A 154 3.24 -0.19 22.62
CA GLY A 154 2.66 -0.91 23.75
C GLY A 154 3.72 -1.48 24.70
N LYS A 155 4.89 -1.86 24.17
CA LYS A 155 6.06 -2.25 25.00
C LYS A 155 6.69 -1.05 25.71
N VAL A 156 6.83 0.09 25.04
CA VAL A 156 7.38 1.31 25.65
C VAL A 156 6.54 1.77 26.86
N LYS A 157 5.21 1.58 26.82
CA LYS A 157 4.33 1.88 27.97
C LYS A 157 4.45 0.91 29.15
N LYS A 158 4.84 -0.35 28.93
CA LYS A 158 5.00 -1.37 29.99
C LYS A 158 6.38 -1.37 30.63
N ASN A 159 7.38 -0.82 29.94
CA ASN A 159 8.75 -0.67 30.44
C ASN A 159 9.00 0.68 31.13
N LYS A 160 7.95 1.42 31.48
CA LYS A 160 7.97 2.57 32.39
C LYS A 160 7.28 2.18 33.69
#